data_AF-A0A7Z7IV31-F1
#
_entry.id   AF-A0A7Z7IV31-F1
#
_cell.length_a   1.000
_cell.length_b   1.000
_cell.length_c   1.000
_cell.angle_alpha   90.00
_cell.angle_beta   90.00
_cell.angle_gamma   90.00
#
_symmetry.space_group_name_H-M   'P 1'
#
loop_
_entity.id
_entity.type
_entity.pdbx_description
1 polymer ?
#
loop_
_entity_poly.entity_id
_entity_poly.type
_entity_poly.pdbx_seq_one_letter_code
_entity_poly.pdbx_strand_id
1 'polypeptide(L)' 'MLDDADFAWLTGALRTLADRHARGRVVSMLEGGYDLQALAECSIAHVRVLLQQTTLNLLLKDKK' A
#
# COMPACT_ATOMS: atom_id res chain seq x y z
N MET A 1 -4.88 -4.17 19.78
CA MET A 1 -5.16 -5.03 18.62
C MET A 1 -4.99 -4.15 17.40
N LEU A 2 -4.38 -4.65 16.32
CA LEU A 2 -4.23 -3.86 15.09
C LEU A 2 -5.57 -3.81 14.36
N ASP A 3 -5.85 -2.72 13.67
CA ASP A 3 -7.06 -2.52 12.86
C ASP A 3 -6.72 -2.13 11.41
N ASP A 4 -7.75 -1.93 10.58
CA ASP A 4 -7.59 -1.63 9.16
C ASP A 4 -6.81 -0.32 8.90
N ALA A 5 -6.89 0.65 9.80
CA ALA A 5 -6.16 1.91 9.69
C ALA A 5 -4.64 1.69 9.85
N ASP A 6 -4.22 0.77 10.71
CA ASP A 6 -2.81 0.39 10.86
C ASP A 6 -2.27 -0.23 9.55
N PHE A 7 -3.06 -1.07 8.88
CA PHE A 7 -2.67 -1.68 7.60
C PHE A 7 -2.62 -0.65 6.47
N ALA A 8 -3.55 0.30 6.44
CA ALA A 8 -3.49 1.44 5.51
C ALA A 8 -2.20 2.26 5.71
N TRP A 9 -1.91 2.63 6.96
CA TRP A 9 -0.73 3.39 7.31
C TRP A 9 0.57 2.66 6.93
N LEU A 10 0.70 1.39 7.31
CA LEU A 10 1.88 0.57 7.02
C LEU A 10 2.14 0.48 5.51
N THR A 11 1.08 0.28 4.73
CA THR A 11 1.18 0.22 3.27
C THR A 11 1.68 1.54 2.69
N GLY A 12 1.16 2.67 3.18
CA GLY A 12 1.63 4.00 2.76
C GLY A 12 3.11 4.23 3.08
N ALA A 13 3.55 3.80 4.26
CA ALA A 13 4.96 3.87 4.65
C ALA A 13 5.86 3.02 3.73
N LEU A 14 5.45 1.78 3.44
CA LEU A 14 6.17 0.88 2.53
C LEU A 14 6.27 1.45 1.11
N ARG A 15 5.19 2.07 0.61
CA ARG A 15 5.20 2.74 -0.69
C ARG A 15 6.15 3.92 -0.74
N THR A 16 6.18 4.73 0.32
CA THR A 16 7.15 5.84 0.45
C THR A 16 8.59 5.34 0.40
N LEU A 17 8.88 4.22 1.07
CA LEU A 17 10.19 3.58 1.02
C LEU A 17 10.50 3.02 -0.38
N ALA A 18 9.52 2.40 -1.03
CA ALA A 18 9.69 1.86 -2.37
C ALA A 18 9.89 2.95 -3.43
N ASP A 19 9.24 4.10 -3.29
CA ASP A 19 9.50 5.26 -4.15
C ASP A 19 10.96 5.72 -4.02
N ARG A 20 11.51 5.74 -2.81
CA ARG A 20 12.91 6.11 -2.54
C ARG A 20 13.93 5.06 -3.00
N HIS A 21 13.65 3.77 -2.79
CA HIS A 21 14.66 2.72 -2.88
C HIS A 21 14.41 1.67 -3.98
N ALA A 22 13.17 1.57 -4.48
CA ALA A 22 12.74 0.50 -5.37
C ALA A 22 12.03 1.00 -6.64
N ARG A 23 12.12 2.30 -6.96
CA ARG A 23 11.40 2.95 -8.09
C ARG A 23 9.89 2.66 -8.05
N GLY A 24 9.31 2.74 -6.86
CA GLY A 24 7.89 2.52 -6.60
C GLY A 24 7.43 1.06 -6.70
N ARG A 25 8.34 0.08 -6.85
CA ARG A 25 7.98 -1.33 -6.92
C ARG A 25 7.72 -1.90 -5.52
N VAL A 26 6.51 -2.42 -5.31
CA VAL A 26 6.10 -3.17 -4.12
C VAL A 26 5.35 -4.42 -4.59
N VAL A 27 5.65 -5.56 -3.97
CA VAL A 27 4.88 -6.79 -4.12
C VAL A 27 4.35 -7.14 -2.73
N SER A 28 3.05 -7.41 -2.62
CA SER A 28 2.41 -7.85 -1.40
C SER A 28 1.91 -9.28 -1.58
N MET A 29 2.05 -10.10 -0.54
CA MET A 29 1.60 -11.49 -0.51
C MET A 29 0.80 -11.72 0.78
N LEU A 30 -0.38 -12.33 0.63
CA LEU A 30 -1.20 -12.71 1.78
C LEU A 30 -0.62 -13.99 2.39
N GLU A 31 -0.29 -13.93 3.68
CA GLU A 31 0.19 -15.08 4.46
C GLU A 31 -0.96 -15.72 5.25
N GLY A 32 -1.32 -15.14 6.41
CA GLY A 32 -2.33 -15.69 7.31
C GLY A 32 -3.30 -14.64 7.84
N GLY A 33 -4.20 -15.10 8.71
CA GLY A 33 -5.28 -14.31 9.31
C GLY A 33 -6.46 -15.23 9.62
N TYR A 34 -6.76 -15.40 10.90
CA TYR A 34 -7.77 -16.37 11.35
C TYR A 34 -9.08 -15.72 11.80
N ASP A 35 -9.04 -14.42 12.09
CA ASP A 35 -10.24 -13.59 12.17
C ASP A 35 -10.61 -13.15 10.76
N LEU A 36 -11.64 -13.76 10.18
CA LEU A 36 -12.02 -13.54 8.79
C LEU A 36 -12.58 -12.13 8.54
N GLN A 37 -13.22 -11.53 9.55
CA GLN A 37 -13.75 -10.18 9.42
C GLN A 37 -12.60 -9.17 9.45
N ALA A 38 -11.73 -9.27 10.44
CA ALA A 38 -10.56 -8.38 10.53
C ALA A 38 -9.63 -8.56 9.32
N LEU A 39 -9.45 -9.79 8.85
CA LEU A 39 -8.67 -10.08 7.64
C LEU A 39 -9.25 -9.37 6.41
N ALA A 40 -10.57 -9.41 6.22
CA ALA A 40 -11.23 -8.74 5.11
C ALA A 40 -11.04 -7.22 5.18
N GLU A 41 -11.32 -6.61 6.33
CA GLU A 41 -11.21 -5.17 6.56
C GLU A 41 -9.77 -4.67 6.33
N CYS A 42 -8.79 -5.34 6.95
CA CYS A 42 -7.38 -5.00 6.83
C CYS A 42 -6.84 -5.20 5.40
N SER A 43 -7.26 -6.28 4.71
CA SER A 43 -6.86 -6.53 3.31
C SER A 43 -7.39 -5.45 2.38
N ILE A 44 -8.64 -5.01 2.56
CA ILE A 44 -9.24 -3.92 1.77
C ILE A 44 -8.45 -2.62 1.99
N ALA A 45 -8.15 -2.27 3.24
CA ALA A 45 -7.39 -1.08 3.57
C ALA A 45 -5.98 -1.10 2.95
N HIS A 46 -5.26 -2.23 3.09
CA HIS A 46 -3.97 -2.46 2.46
C HIS A 46 -4.03 -2.29 0.93
N VAL A 47 -4.93 -3.00 0.24
CA VAL A 47 -5.02 -2.97 -1.22
C VAL A 47 -5.44 -1.60 -1.75
N ARG A 48 -6.35 -0.89 -1.06
CA ARG A 48 -6.73 0.49 -1.42
C ARG A 48 -5.52 1.40 -1.44
N VAL A 49 -4.69 1.38 -0.40
CA VAL A 49 -3.46 2.17 -0.35
C VAL A 49 -2.45 1.66 -1.36
N LEU A 50 -2.35 0.35 -1.61
CA LEU A 50 -1.43 -0.21 -2.62
C LEU A 50 -1.74 0.30 -4.03
N LEU A 51 -3.02 0.41 -4.39
CA LEU A 51 -3.49 0.82 -5.72
C LEU A 51 -3.45 2.33 -5.98
N GLN A 52 -3.35 3.17 -4.95
CA GLN A 52 -3.37 4.63 -5.10
C GLN A 52 -2.15 5.14 -5.89
N GLN A 53 -2.20 5.32 -7.21
CA GLN A 53 -1.05 5.83 -7.96
C GLN A 53 -0.51 7.16 -7.39
N THR A 54 0.82 7.25 -7.21
CA THR A 54 1.51 8.52 -6.94
C THR A 54 1.47 9.33 -8.25
N THR A 55 0.35 10.02 -8.49
CA THR A 55 0.04 10.78 -9.72
C THR A 55 1.10 11.84 -10.05
N LEU A 56 1.92 12.23 -9.08
CA LEU A 56 2.99 13.22 -9.27
C LEU A 56 4.10 12.75 -10.23
N ASN A 57 4.39 11.45 -10.30
CA ASN A 57 5.49 10.93 -11.13
C ASN A 57 5.13 10.74 -12.61
N LEU A 58 3.84 10.71 -12.95
CA LEU A 58 3.37 10.69 -14.35
C LEU A 58 3.24 12.10 -14.91
N LEU A 59 2.72 13.04 -14.11
CA LEU A 59 2.54 14.44 -14.53
C LEU A 59 3.88 15.20 -14.76
N LEU A 60 4.98 14.75 -14.15
CA LEU A 60 6.30 15.37 -14.30
C LEU A 60 7.18 14.71 -15.37
N LYS A 61 6.84 13.51 -15.85
CA LYS A 61 7.60 12.83 -16.91
C LYS A 61 7.29 13.35 -18.32
N ASP A 62 6.10 13.90 -18.54
CA ASP A 62 5.67 14.47 -19.84
C ASP A 62 6.03 15.97 -20.00
N LYS A 63 6.73 16.57 -19.04
CA LYS A 63 7.11 18.00 -19.03
C LYS A 63 8.57 18.25 -19.44
N LYS A 64 9.25 17.27 -20.04
CA LYS A 64 10.59 17.42 -20.62
C LYS A 64 10.58 17.11 -22.11
#